data_AF-A0A6U9X600-F1
#
_entry.id   AF-A0A6U9X600-F1
#
_cell.length_a   1.000
_cell.length_b   1.000
_cell.length_c   1.000
_cell.angle_alpha   90.00
_cell.angle_beta   90.00
_cell.angle_gamma   90.00
#
_symmetry.space_group_name_H-M   'P 1'
#
loop_
_entity.id
_entity.type
_entity.pdbx_description
1 polymer ?
#
loop_
_entity_poly.entity_id
_entity_poly.type
_entity_poly.pdbx_seq_one_letter_code
_entity_poly.pdbx_strand_id
1 'polypeptide(L)'
;MVFKRHVEVGRIVLINYGPEKGSLATIIDIVDQNKCLIDGPSELTGVSRQVISYSRIVLTDLTVKIQANARQKTLLKAWSEADTLAKWEASSWAKKLSGKKTRANLSDFARF
;
A
#
# COMPACT_ATOMS: atom_id res chain seq x y z
N MET A 1 19.27 8.93 -12.99
CA MET A 1 17.86 9.32 -13.19
C MET A 1 17.38 10.02 -11.93
N VAL A 2 16.73 11.19 -12.03
CA VAL A 2 16.37 12.03 -10.86
C VAL A 2 15.18 11.46 -10.09
N PHE A 3 14.24 10.79 -10.77
CA PHE A 3 13.08 10.14 -10.17
C PHE A 3 13.40 8.71 -9.74
N LYS A 4 12.99 8.34 -8.51
CA LYS A 4 13.24 7.01 -7.92
C LYS A 4 11.99 6.13 -7.84
N ARG A 5 10.81 6.73 -7.74
CA ARG A 5 9.53 6.03 -7.64
C ARG A 5 8.69 6.37 -8.86
N HIS A 6 8.25 5.33 -9.56
CA HIS A 6 7.48 5.45 -10.78
C HIS A 6 6.13 4.77 -10.59
N VAL A 7 5.12 5.27 -11.31
CA VAL A 7 3.84 4.60 -11.44
C VAL A 7 4.04 3.44 -12.40
N GLU A 8 3.89 2.23 -11.88
CA GLU A 8 4.06 1.00 -12.65
C GLU A 8 3.18 -0.11 -12.06
N VAL A 9 2.85 -1.09 -12.89
CA VAL A 9 2.12 -2.28 -12.47
C VAL A 9 2.94 -3.06 -11.43
N GLY A 10 2.29 -3.43 -10.33
CA GLY A 10 2.93 -4.14 -9.22
C GLY A 10 3.55 -3.24 -8.16
N ARG A 11 3.53 -1.91 -8.34
CA ARG A 11 3.98 -0.96 -7.31
C ARG A 11 3.03 -0.97 -6.13
N ILE A 12 3.59 -1.08 -4.92
CA ILE A 12 2.82 -0.95 -3.68
C ILE A 12 2.63 0.52 -3.35
N VAL A 13 1.42 0.87 -2.97
CA VAL A 13 0.98 2.22 -2.64
C VAL A 13 0.31 2.26 -1.28
N LEU A 14 0.47 3.38 -0.58
CA LEU A 14 -0.24 3.67 0.65
C LEU A 14 -1.38 4.65 0.36
N ILE A 15 -2.59 4.35 0.84
CA ILE A 15 -3.75 5.25 0.67
C ILE A 15 -3.66 6.37 1.72
N ASN A 16 -3.59 7.62 1.28
CA ASN A 16 -3.42 8.78 2.14
C ASN A 16 -4.73 9.33 2.72
N TYR A 17 -5.84 9.19 2.00
CA TYR A 17 -7.14 9.72 2.44
C TYR A 17 -8.34 8.97 1.84
N GLY A 18 -9.48 9.09 2.52
CA GLY A 18 -10.73 8.38 2.23
C GLY A 18 -10.98 7.22 3.19
N PRO A 19 -11.93 6.32 2.87
CA PRO A 19 -12.38 5.27 3.78
C PRO A 19 -11.28 4.25 4.12
N GLU A 20 -10.41 3.93 3.17
CA GLU A 20 -9.32 2.95 3.33
C GLU A 20 -7.97 3.62 3.70
N LYS A 21 -8.01 4.78 4.35
CA LYS A 21 -6.81 5.55 4.70
C LYS A 21 -5.89 4.72 5.60
N GLY A 22 -4.60 4.69 5.22
CA GLY A 22 -3.55 3.96 5.95
C GLY A 22 -3.39 2.51 5.51
N SER A 23 -4.27 1.99 4.65
CA SER A 23 -4.13 0.68 4.05
C SER A 23 -3.15 0.69 2.87
N LEU A 24 -2.51 -0.45 2.66
CA LEU A 24 -1.68 -0.70 1.49
C LEU A 24 -2.51 -1.28 0.35
N ALA A 25 -2.14 -0.95 -0.87
CA ALA A 25 -2.69 -1.55 -2.07
C ALA A 25 -1.59 -1.72 -3.13
N THR A 26 -1.88 -2.45 -4.20
CA THR A 26 -0.99 -2.61 -5.36
C THR A 26 -1.64 -2.01 -6.59
N ILE A 27 -0.86 -1.30 -7.41
CA ILE A 27 -1.31 -0.87 -8.73
C ILE A 27 -1.40 -2.10 -9.64
N ILE A 28 -2.60 -2.44 -10.11
CA ILE A 28 -2.84 -3.56 -11.02
C ILE A 28 -2.77 -3.11 -12.48
N ASP A 29 -3.34 -1.95 -12.76
CA ASP A 29 -3.41 -1.41 -14.11
C ASP A 29 -3.46 0.12 -14.08
N ILE A 30 -3.06 0.74 -15.18
CA ILE A 30 -3.07 2.19 -15.37
C ILE A 30 -4.28 2.51 -16.24
N VAL A 31 -5.23 3.27 -15.69
CA VAL A 31 -6.47 3.59 -16.40
C VAL A 31 -6.25 4.83 -17.26
N ASP A 32 -5.74 5.90 -16.64
CA ASP A 32 -5.43 7.16 -17.30
C ASP A 32 -4.29 7.88 -16.56
N GLN A 33 -3.98 9.12 -16.94
CA GLN A 33 -2.91 9.91 -16.33
C GLN A 33 -3.17 10.29 -14.85
N ASN A 34 -4.43 10.26 -14.41
CA ASN A 34 -4.87 10.73 -13.10
C ASN A 34 -5.36 9.61 -12.17
N LYS A 35 -5.58 8.39 -12.70
CA LYS A 35 -6.20 7.27 -12.00
C LYS A 35 -5.58 5.93 -12.40
N CYS A 36 -5.53 5.03 -11.43
CA CYS A 36 -5.15 3.64 -11.62
C CYS A 36 -6.18 2.69 -11.03
N LEU A 37 -6.15 1.45 -11.50
CA LEU A 37 -6.82 0.33 -10.87
C LEU A 37 -5.92 -0.20 -9.76
N ILE A 38 -6.41 -0.17 -8.53
CA ILE A 38 -5.72 -0.74 -7.38
C ILE A 38 -6.44 -1.98 -6.87
N ASP A 39 -5.68 -2.83 -6.20
CA ASP A 39 -6.20 -3.96 -5.46
C ASP A 39 -5.28 -4.23 -4.27
N GLY A 40 -5.88 -4.46 -3.12
CA GLY A 40 -5.19 -5.02 -1.97
C GLY A 40 -5.78 -6.40 -1.74
N PRO A 41 -4.99 -7.46 -1.50
CA PRO A 41 -5.58 -8.73 -1.12
C PRO A 41 -6.46 -8.48 0.11
N SER A 42 -7.78 -8.67 -0.02
CA SER A 42 -8.75 -8.22 0.99
C SER A 42 -8.51 -8.88 2.36
N GLU A 43 -7.96 -10.11 2.35
CA GLU A 43 -7.54 -10.85 3.54
C GLU A 43 -6.36 -10.20 4.28
N LEU A 44 -5.49 -9.45 3.57
CA LEU A 44 -4.29 -8.85 4.15
C LEU A 44 -4.46 -7.37 4.47
N THR A 45 -5.11 -6.63 3.58
CA THR A 45 -5.12 -5.16 3.60
C THR A 45 -6.52 -4.55 3.71
N GLY A 46 -7.56 -5.37 3.51
CA GLY A 46 -8.96 -4.93 3.56
C GLY A 46 -9.38 -4.01 2.41
N VAL A 47 -8.51 -3.76 1.43
CA VAL A 47 -8.83 -2.93 0.26
C VAL A 47 -9.50 -3.79 -0.79
N SER A 48 -10.59 -3.30 -1.39
CA SER A 48 -11.22 -3.97 -2.52
C SER A 48 -10.69 -3.44 -3.85
N ARG A 49 -10.78 -4.26 -4.90
CA ARG A 49 -10.40 -3.84 -6.25
C ARG A 49 -11.26 -2.66 -6.69
N GLN A 50 -10.62 -1.51 -6.92
CA GLN A 50 -11.31 -0.28 -7.29
C GLN A 50 -10.40 0.65 -8.08
N VAL A 51 -11.01 1.60 -8.79
CA VAL A 51 -10.27 2.69 -9.44
C VAL A 51 -10.04 3.83 -8.44
N ILE A 52 -8.80 4.28 -8.32
CA ILE A 52 -8.42 5.36 -7.42
C ILE A 52 -7.58 6.41 -8.16
N SER A 53 -7.67 7.68 -7.75
CA SER A 53 -6.81 8.73 -8.29
C SER A 53 -5.41 8.71 -7.69
N TYR A 54 -4.40 9.07 -8.47
CA TYR A 54 -3.02 9.19 -8.00
C TYR A 54 -2.87 10.21 -6.85
N SER A 55 -3.73 11.22 -6.76
CA SER A 55 -3.71 12.17 -5.65
C SER A 55 -4.02 11.53 -4.29
N ARG A 56 -4.72 10.39 -4.28
CA ARG A 56 -5.16 9.67 -3.07
C ARG A 56 -4.13 8.71 -2.51
N ILE A 57 -3.08 8.42 -3.28
CA ILE A 57 -2.12 7.37 -2.97
C ILE A 57 -0.71 7.93 -2.95
N VAL A 58 0.18 7.26 -2.23
CA VAL A 58 1.61 7.56 -2.24
C VAL A 58 2.37 6.32 -2.63
N LEU A 59 3.30 6.49 -3.56
CA LEU A 59 4.18 5.42 -4.01
C LEU A 59 5.16 5.05 -2.90
N THR A 60 5.25 3.76 -2.63
CA THR A 60 6.29 3.19 -1.76
C THR A 60 7.50 2.73 -2.59
N ASP A 61 8.59 2.37 -1.92
CA ASP A 61 9.75 1.78 -2.59
C ASP A 61 9.54 0.31 -2.96
N LEU A 62 8.48 -0.32 -2.44
CA LEU A 62 8.20 -1.74 -2.62
C LEU A 62 7.46 -2.00 -3.93
N THR A 63 7.85 -3.08 -4.60
CA THR A 63 7.28 -3.55 -5.86
C THR A 63 7.11 -5.06 -5.83
N VAL A 64 6.07 -5.55 -6.48
CA VAL A 64 5.80 -6.97 -6.67
C VAL A 64 5.71 -7.24 -8.16
N LYS A 65 6.31 -8.33 -8.62
CA LYS A 65 6.23 -8.72 -10.03
C LYS A 65 4.86 -9.37 -10.29
N ILE A 66 3.99 -8.65 -10.99
CA ILE A 66 2.69 -9.14 -11.46
C ILE A 66 2.47 -8.70 -12.91
N GLN A 67 1.61 -9.44 -13.61
CA GLN A 67 1.10 -9.00 -14.91
C GLN A 67 -0.03 -7.98 -14.72
N ALA A 68 -0.24 -7.11 -15.72
CA ALA A 68 -1.39 -6.20 -15.72
C ALA A 68 -2.69 -7.00 -15.59
N ASN A 69 -3.66 -6.45 -14.84
CA ASN A 69 -4.95 -7.11 -14.58
C ASN A 69 -4.87 -8.48 -13.87
N ALA A 70 -3.77 -8.77 -13.15
CA ALA A 70 -3.64 -9.98 -12.34
C ALA A 70 -4.85 -10.17 -11.40
N ARG A 71 -5.31 -11.42 -11.24
CA ARG A 71 -6.42 -11.74 -10.31
C ARG A 71 -5.95 -11.71 -8.86
N GLN A 72 -6.88 -11.51 -7.93
CA GLN A 72 -6.60 -11.42 -6.48
C GLN A 72 -5.82 -12.64 -5.95
N LYS A 73 -6.14 -13.87 -6.41
CA LYS A 73 -5.38 -15.08 -6.03
C LYS A 73 -3.90 -15.02 -6.44
N THR A 74 -3.61 -14.46 -7.61
CA THR A 74 -2.23 -14.29 -8.10
C THR A 74 -1.52 -13.20 -7.31
N LEU A 75 -2.22 -12.10 -7.01
CA LEU A 75 -1.68 -11.01 -6.19
C LEU A 75 -1.32 -11.48 -4.78
N LEU A 76 -2.19 -12.28 -4.15
CA LEU A 76 -1.94 -12.85 -2.82
C LEU A 76 -0.68 -13.71 -2.81
N LYS A 77 -0.53 -14.62 -3.79
CA LYS A 77 0.69 -15.44 -3.93
C LYS A 77 1.93 -14.58 -4.11
N ALA A 78 1.87 -13.57 -4.98
CA ALA A 78 2.99 -12.70 -5.24
C ALA A 78 3.38 -11.85 -4.02
N TRP A 79 2.41 -11.44 -3.20
CA TRP A 79 2.66 -10.77 -1.91
C TRP A 79 3.34 -11.70 -0.89
N SER A 80 2.87 -12.96 -0.80
CA SER A 80 3.48 -13.96 0.07
C SER A 80 4.91 -14.32 -0.36
N GLU A 81 5.15 -14.53 -1.65
CA GLU A 81 6.49 -14.82 -2.20
C GLU A 81 7.47 -13.65 -2.01
N ALA A 82 6.98 -12.42 -2.16
CA ALA A 82 7.80 -11.23 -2.00
C ALA A 82 7.95 -10.77 -0.54
N ASP A 83 7.26 -11.40 0.41
CA ASP A 83 7.19 -11.06 1.83
C ASP A 83 6.98 -9.54 2.06
N THR A 84 6.02 -9.00 1.32
CA THR A 84 5.83 -7.55 1.18
C THR A 84 5.40 -6.88 2.47
N LEU A 85 4.59 -7.58 3.26
CA LEU A 85 4.04 -7.08 4.51
C LEU A 85 5.14 -6.98 5.57
N ALA A 86 5.99 -8.00 5.71
CA ALA A 86 7.13 -7.93 6.62
C ALA A 86 8.14 -6.85 6.20
N LYS A 87 8.41 -6.71 4.89
CA LYS A 87 9.26 -5.64 4.36
C LYS A 87 8.69 -4.25 4.64
N TRP A 88 7.37 -4.09 4.54
CA TRP A 88 6.71 -2.85 4.92
C TRP A 88 6.88 -2.57 6.41
N GLU A 89 6.53 -3.52 7.29
CA GLU A 89 6.63 -3.35 8.74
C GLU A 89 8.08 -3.11 9.22
N ALA A 90 9.06 -3.70 8.53
CA ALA A 90 10.48 -3.45 8.80
C ALA A 90 10.93 -2.03 8.44
N SER A 91 10.22 -1.36 7.51
CA SER A 91 10.57 -0.04 7.02
C SER A 91 10.49 1.03 8.11
N SER A 92 11.37 2.03 8.03
CA SER A 92 11.35 3.18 8.94
C SER A 92 10.03 3.96 8.88
N TRP A 93 9.38 3.97 7.71
CA TRP A 93 8.10 4.62 7.52
C TRP A 93 6.98 3.92 8.29
N ALA A 94 6.84 2.60 8.16
CA ALA A 94 5.84 1.84 8.91
C ALA A 94 6.04 1.98 10.43
N LYS A 95 7.30 1.88 10.91
CA LYS A 95 7.65 2.09 12.33
C LYS A 95 7.27 3.48 12.83
N LYS A 96 7.44 4.52 12.00
CA LYS A 96 7.02 5.89 12.34
C LYS A 96 5.50 6.00 12.40
N LEU A 97 4.78 5.33 11.50
CA LEU A 97 3.33 5.34 11.46
C LEU A 97 2.73 4.58 12.67
N SER A 98 3.30 3.43 13.03
CA SER A 98 2.88 2.65 14.20
C SER A 98 3.14 3.43 15.50
N GLY A 99 4.30 4.06 15.65
CA GLY A 99 4.58 4.93 16.80
C GLY A 99 3.59 6.09 16.93
N LYS A 100 3.19 6.71 15.81
CA LYS A 100 2.15 7.76 15.81
C LYS A 100 0.78 7.21 16.25
N LYS A 101 0.43 5.99 15.81
CA LYS A 101 -0.82 5.32 16.19
C LYS A 101 -0.84 4.98 17.68
N THR A 102 0.26 4.42 18.21
CA THR A 102 0.40 4.13 19.64
C THR A 102 0.31 5.41 20.48
N ARG A 103 0.99 6.48 20.07
CA ARG A 103 0.94 7.78 20.77
C ARG A 103 -0.46 8.40 20.80
N ALA A 104 -1.24 8.21 19.74
CA ALA A 104 -2.63 8.67 19.71
C ALA A 104 -3.53 7.90 20.69
N ASN A 105 -3.23 6.61 20.95
CA ASN A 105 -4.04 5.72 21.79
C ASN A 105 -3.56 5.63 23.25
N LEU A 106 -2.39 6.21 23.58
CA LEU A 106 -1.84 6.20 24.93
C LEU A 106 -2.71 7.02 25.90
N SER A 107 -3.16 6.38 26.98
CA SER A 107 -3.80 7.03 28.13
C SER A 107 -2.79 7.83 28.95
N ASP A 108 -3.29 8.73 29.80
CA ASP A 108 -2.46 9.61 30.63
C ASP A 108 -1.50 8.82 31.54
N PHE A 109 -1.99 7.74 32.16
CA PHE A 109 -1.18 6.85 33.00
C PHE A 109 -0.02 6.18 32.27
N ALA A 110 -0.13 5.96 30.96
CA ALA A 110 0.95 5.35 30.17
C ALA A 110 1.90 6.40 29.55
N ARG A 111 1.64 7.70 29.77
CA ARG A 111 2.51 8.81 29.35
C ARG A 111 3.44 9.29 30.45
N PHE A 112 3.04 9.16 31.72
CA PHE A 112 3.86 9.41 32.90
C PHE A 112 4.58 8.14 33.34
#